data_AF-A0AAV1TQV6-F1
#
_entry.id   AF-A0AAV1TQV6-F1
#
_cell.length_a   1.000
_cell.length_b   1.000
_cell.length_c   1.000
_cell.angle_alpha   90.00
_cell.angle_beta   90.00
_cell.angle_gamma   90.00
#
_symmetry.space_group_name_H-M   'P 1'
#
loop_
_entity.id
_entity.type
_entity.pdbx_description
1 polymer ?
#
loop_
_entity_poly.entity_id
_entity_poly.type
_entity_poly.pdbx_seq_one_letter_code
_entity_poly.pdbx_strand_id
1 'polypeptide(L)'
;MGVTAHYIDKNWKLWNLVVAAVEIEGDHSDNASTSGTIAMCSEQRRIIPGFTRSDNMLGCMAHVINLIANAGIKLLGAFDQQPNQNIVEIINPMSVDALLLDRDIEIEKAGTIVRRVRDFTKYINGSPQRLQNFRKLADVVAADVTAKKLVQDVSTRWNSTWAMLNRAVLLRKVIGAYIDSGSELRKYALEEHEWALVHEVIKLLEPLEEATVLLSSAKYPSIMAAATV
;
A
#
# COMPACT_ATOMS: atom_id res chain seq x y z
N MET A 1 -10.58 -1.13 -18.88
CA MET A 1 -11.71 -1.39 -17.94
C MET A 1 -12.18 -2.84 -18.05
N GLY A 2 -12.23 -3.56 -16.94
CA GLY A 2 -12.93 -4.84 -16.84
C GLY A 2 -14.27 -4.68 -16.13
N VAL A 3 -15.33 -5.32 -16.63
CA VAL A 3 -16.65 -5.38 -15.99
C VAL A 3 -16.90 -6.83 -15.61
N THR A 4 -17.10 -7.07 -14.31
CA THR A 4 -17.45 -8.39 -13.78
C THR A 4 -18.80 -8.31 -13.09
N ALA A 5 -19.72 -9.18 -13.46
CA ALA A 5 -20.99 -9.36 -12.79
C ALA A 5 -20.87 -10.44 -11.72
N HIS A 6 -21.47 -10.17 -10.56
CA HIS A 6 -21.52 -11.08 -9.43
C HIS A 6 -22.98 -11.35 -9.09
N TYR A 7 -23.36 -12.62 -8.93
CA TYR A 7 -24.72 -12.98 -8.50
C TYR A 7 -24.71 -14.28 -7.70
N ILE A 8 -25.75 -14.47 -6.87
CA ILE A 8 -25.98 -15.69 -6.10
C ILE A 8 -27.11 -16.46 -6.78
N ASP A 9 -26.89 -17.73 -7.10
CA ASP A 9 -27.92 -18.57 -7.71
C ASP A 9 -28.89 -19.16 -6.66
N LYS A 10 -29.92 -19.88 -7.13
CA LYS A 10 -30.90 -20.56 -6.28
C LYS A 10 -30.31 -21.62 -5.33
N ASN A 11 -29.07 -22.05 -5.56
CA ASN A 11 -28.36 -23.02 -4.73
C ASN A 11 -27.38 -22.33 -3.76
N TRP A 12 -27.51 -21.02 -3.55
CA TRP A 12 -26.61 -20.20 -2.72
C TRP A 12 -25.16 -20.19 -3.17
N LYS A 13 -24.90 -20.48 -4.45
CA LYS A 13 -23.56 -20.42 -5.01
C LYS A 13 -23.30 -19.02 -5.58
N LEU A 14 -22.19 -18.42 -5.15
CA LEU A 14 -21.68 -17.17 -5.72
C LEU A 14 -21.04 -17.44 -7.09
N TRP A 15 -21.48 -16.69 -8.09
CA TRP A 15 -20.94 -16.70 -9.44
C TRP A 15 -20.23 -15.38 -9.75
N ASN A 16 -19.09 -15.49 -10.42
CA ASN A 16 -18.29 -14.37 -10.90
C ASN A 16 -18.15 -14.50 -12.42
N LEU A 17 -18.73 -13.57 -13.18
CA LEU A 17 -18.73 -13.61 -14.65
C LEU A 17 -18.11 -12.33 -15.20
N VAL A 18 -17.02 -12.47 -15.96
CA VAL A 18 -16.46 -11.35 -16.72
C VAL A 18 -17.42 -11.05 -17.87
N VAL A 19 -18.05 -9.87 -17.82
CA VAL A 19 -19.03 -9.39 -18.82
C VAL A 19 -18.31 -8.70 -19.97
N ALA A 20 -17.27 -7.94 -19.66
CA ALA A 20 -16.51 -7.22 -20.67
C ALA A 20 -15.08 -6.96 -20.19
N ALA A 21 -14.14 -6.92 -21.13
CA ALA A 21 -12.80 -6.40 -20.95
C ALA A 21 -12.53 -5.45 -22.12
N VAL A 22 -12.55 -4.16 -21.86
CA VAL A 22 -12.42 -3.10 -22.87
C VAL A 22 -11.17 -2.30 -22.57
N GLU A 23 -10.32 -2.12 -23.57
CA GLU A 23 -9.20 -1.18 -23.48
C GLU A 23 -9.74 0.25 -23.53
N ILE A 24 -9.30 1.09 -22.60
CA ILE A 24 -9.63 2.51 -22.60
C ILE A 24 -8.30 3.23 -22.71
N GLU A 25 -8.17 4.15 -23.67
CA GLU A 25 -6.94 4.93 -23.81
C GLU A 25 -6.90 6.06 -22.76
N GLY A 26 -5.76 6.28 -22.12
CA GLY A 26 -5.53 7.39 -21.17
C GLY A 26 -4.60 7.03 -20.00
N ASP A 27 -4.28 8.02 -19.15
CA ASP A 27 -3.58 7.77 -17.89
C ASP A 27 -4.54 7.12 -16.87
N HIS A 28 -4.09 6.02 -16.26
CA HIS A 28 -4.86 5.17 -15.35
C HIS A 28 -4.24 5.06 -13.96
N SER A 29 -3.31 5.95 -13.63
CA SER A 29 -2.60 5.96 -12.35
C SER A 29 -3.51 6.24 -11.15
N ASP A 30 -4.69 6.83 -11.36
CA ASP A 30 -5.73 7.01 -10.34
C ASP A 30 -7.07 6.41 -10.82
N ASN A 31 -7.36 5.21 -10.33
CA ASN A 31 -8.60 4.49 -10.64
C ASN A 31 -9.88 5.32 -10.36
N ALA A 32 -9.86 6.28 -9.42
CA ALA A 32 -11.05 7.05 -9.06
C ALA A 32 -11.35 8.20 -10.01
N SER A 33 -10.33 8.86 -10.58
CA SER A 33 -10.50 9.90 -11.60
C SER A 33 -10.76 9.29 -12.99
N THR A 34 -10.10 8.18 -13.36
CA THR A 34 -10.41 7.46 -14.61
C THR A 34 -11.85 6.93 -14.62
N SER A 35 -12.28 6.38 -13.47
CA SER A 35 -13.60 6.55 -12.82
C SER A 35 -14.71 7.30 -13.56
N GLY A 36 -14.49 8.60 -13.69
CA GLY A 36 -15.49 9.58 -14.11
C GLY A 36 -15.29 10.10 -15.53
N THR A 37 -14.33 9.56 -16.27
CA THR A 37 -14.06 10.00 -17.64
C THR A 37 -15.26 9.72 -18.55
N ILE A 38 -15.46 10.60 -19.54
CA ILE A 38 -16.53 10.47 -20.53
C ILE A 38 -16.42 9.13 -21.27
N ALA A 39 -15.19 8.73 -21.63
CA ALA A 39 -14.91 7.46 -22.29
C ALA A 39 -15.39 6.27 -21.44
N MET A 40 -15.08 6.25 -20.15
CA MET A 40 -15.51 5.15 -19.29
C MET A 40 -17.02 5.17 -19.02
N CYS A 41 -17.63 6.34 -18.83
CA CYS A 41 -19.08 6.47 -18.67
C CYS A 41 -19.86 6.03 -19.92
N SER A 42 -19.29 6.27 -21.11
CA SER A 42 -19.86 5.82 -22.38
C SER A 42 -19.82 4.30 -22.50
N GLU A 43 -18.67 3.69 -22.24
CA GLU A 43 -18.51 2.24 -22.29
C GLU A 43 -19.36 1.52 -21.23
N GLN A 44 -19.47 2.07 -20.02
CA GLN A 44 -20.35 1.51 -18.99
C GLN A 44 -21.81 1.47 -19.43
N ARG A 45 -22.32 2.55 -20.03
CA ARG A 45 -23.69 2.58 -20.58
C ARG A 45 -23.88 1.66 -21.77
N ARG A 46 -22.84 1.45 -22.58
CA ARG A 46 -22.86 0.49 -23.69
C ARG A 46 -22.92 -0.95 -23.19
N ILE A 47 -22.17 -1.29 -22.15
CA ILE A 47 -22.11 -2.65 -21.57
C ILE A 47 -23.36 -2.95 -20.73
N ILE A 48 -23.83 -1.96 -19.95
CA ILE A 48 -24.98 -2.08 -19.05
C ILE A 48 -25.97 -0.95 -19.38
N PRO A 49 -26.94 -1.19 -20.29
CA PRO A 49 -27.96 -0.21 -20.62
C PRO A 49 -28.72 0.25 -19.37
N GLY A 50 -28.81 1.56 -19.17
CA GLY A 50 -29.48 2.16 -18.00
C GLY A 50 -28.59 2.36 -16.77
N PHE A 51 -27.31 1.96 -16.81
CA PHE A 51 -26.39 2.26 -15.72
C PHE A 51 -26.03 3.75 -15.69
N THR A 52 -26.54 4.45 -14.67
CA THR A 52 -26.17 5.84 -14.33
C THR A 52 -25.31 5.83 -13.07
N ARG A 53 -24.18 6.53 -13.12
CA ARG A 53 -23.22 6.57 -12.00
C ARG A 53 -23.85 7.10 -10.71
N SER A 54 -24.67 8.15 -10.81
CA SER A 54 -25.33 8.78 -9.65
C SER A 54 -26.20 7.82 -8.85
N ASP A 55 -26.81 6.84 -9.53
CA ASP A 55 -27.85 6.00 -8.93
C ASP A 55 -27.34 4.57 -8.67
N ASN A 56 -26.27 4.15 -9.36
CA ASN A 56 -25.81 2.75 -9.39
C ASN A 56 -24.36 2.56 -8.94
N MET A 57 -23.58 3.63 -8.70
CA MET A 57 -22.19 3.51 -8.24
C MET A 57 -22.08 3.80 -6.75
N LEU A 58 -21.59 2.79 -6.01
CA LEU A 58 -21.12 2.98 -4.65
C LEU A 58 -19.67 3.46 -4.64
N GLY A 59 -19.31 4.26 -3.64
CA GLY A 59 -17.93 4.63 -3.40
C GLY A 59 -17.06 3.39 -3.18
N CYS A 60 -15.83 3.39 -3.70
CA CYS A 60 -14.92 2.28 -3.53
C CYS A 60 -14.28 2.35 -2.13
N MET A 61 -14.65 1.45 -1.22
CA MET A 61 -14.04 1.41 0.11
C MET A 61 -12.53 1.18 0.04
N ALA A 62 -12.05 0.36 -0.93
CA ALA A 62 -10.62 0.19 -1.16
C ALA A 62 -9.92 1.51 -1.56
N HIS A 63 -10.63 2.42 -2.23
CA HIS A 63 -10.12 3.77 -2.52
C HIS A 63 -10.04 4.63 -1.25
N VAL A 64 -11.06 4.59 -0.39
CA VAL A 64 -11.05 5.31 0.90
C VAL A 64 -9.90 4.82 1.79
N ILE A 65 -9.73 3.50 1.91
CA ILE A 65 -8.60 2.90 2.64
C ILE A 65 -7.27 3.37 2.05
N ASN A 66 -7.13 3.34 0.73
CA ASN A 66 -5.92 3.82 0.06
C ASN A 66 -5.65 5.30 0.33
N LEU A 67 -6.67 6.16 0.37
CA LEU A 67 -6.51 7.57 0.73
C LEU A 67 -6.04 7.74 2.18
N ILE A 68 -6.66 7.06 3.13
CA ILE A 68 -6.31 7.10 4.56
C ILE A 68 -4.87 6.61 4.77
N ALA A 69 -4.51 5.46 4.18
CA ALA A 69 -3.18 4.88 4.30
C ALA A 69 -2.11 5.82 3.71
N ASN A 70 -2.35 6.36 2.50
CA ASN A 70 -1.40 7.28 1.88
C ASN A 70 -1.30 8.59 2.65
N ALA A 71 -2.39 9.10 3.24
CA ALA A 71 -2.34 10.28 4.11
C ALA A 71 -1.48 9.99 5.36
N GLY A 72 -1.69 8.85 6.02
CA GLY A 72 -0.86 8.42 7.16
C GLY A 72 0.61 8.28 6.79
N ILE A 73 0.94 7.60 5.69
CA ILE A 73 2.32 7.41 5.22
C ILE A 73 2.97 8.73 4.76
N LYS A 74 2.20 9.65 4.16
CA LYS A 74 2.67 10.99 3.78
C LYS A 74 2.95 11.87 5.00
N LEU A 75 2.08 11.82 6.01
CA LEU A 75 2.34 12.48 7.30
C LEU A 75 3.65 11.94 7.85
N LEU A 76 3.82 10.63 7.89
CA LEU A 76 5.07 9.97 8.24
C LEU A 76 6.19 10.17 7.19
N GLY A 77 6.23 11.23 6.37
CA GLY A 77 7.36 11.64 5.52
C GLY A 77 7.93 10.60 4.53
N ALA A 78 7.20 9.53 4.21
CA ALA A 78 7.75 8.37 3.49
C ALA A 78 7.60 8.42 1.97
N PHE A 79 7.11 9.52 1.39
CA PHE A 79 7.09 9.71 -0.06
C PHE A 79 8.23 10.63 -0.50
N ASP A 80 8.94 10.24 -1.56
CA ASP A 80 9.77 11.20 -2.29
C ASP A 80 8.83 12.35 -2.71
N GLN A 81 9.18 13.58 -2.33
CA GLN A 81 8.51 14.77 -2.86
C GLN A 81 8.67 14.72 -4.38
N GLN A 82 7.63 14.28 -5.09
CA GLN A 82 7.57 14.55 -6.52
C GLN A 82 7.40 16.07 -6.64
N PRO A 83 8.31 16.78 -7.33
CA PRO A 83 8.38 18.24 -7.32
C PRO A 83 7.18 18.95 -7.97
N ASN A 84 6.12 18.22 -8.35
CA ASN A 84 5.01 18.78 -9.12
C ASN A 84 3.62 18.26 -8.74
N GLN A 85 3.44 17.64 -7.56
CA GLN A 85 2.10 17.35 -7.05
C GLN A 85 1.75 18.32 -5.92
N ASN A 86 1.09 19.43 -6.28
CA ASN A 86 0.36 20.27 -5.33
C ASN A 86 -0.77 19.44 -4.69
N ILE A 87 -0.46 18.67 -3.66
CA ILE A 87 -1.41 17.83 -2.92
C ILE A 87 -2.20 18.63 -1.89
N VAL A 88 -1.89 19.91 -1.72
CA VAL A 88 -2.59 20.81 -0.77
C VAL A 88 -4.07 21.00 -1.14
N GLU A 89 -4.49 20.72 -2.37
CA GLU A 89 -5.87 21.01 -2.82
C GLU A 89 -6.90 19.86 -2.66
N ILE A 90 -6.50 18.64 -2.26
CA ILE A 90 -7.48 17.51 -2.16
C ILE A 90 -7.92 17.26 -0.71
N ILE A 91 -7.28 17.88 0.27
CA ILE A 91 -7.66 17.76 1.68
C ILE A 91 -8.65 18.89 1.99
N ASN A 92 -9.95 18.62 1.94
CA ASN A 92 -10.94 19.55 2.47
C ASN A 92 -10.56 19.85 3.95
N PRO A 93 -10.49 21.13 4.38
CA PRO A 93 -9.80 21.57 5.61
C PRO A 93 -10.54 21.25 6.92
N MET A 94 -11.37 20.21 6.97
CA MET A 94 -11.81 19.62 8.24
C MET A 94 -10.68 18.73 8.81
N SER A 95 -9.59 19.44 9.09
CA SER A 95 -8.70 19.31 10.22
C SER A 95 -7.92 17.99 10.35
N VAL A 96 -6.99 17.79 9.42
CA VAL A 96 -5.70 17.18 9.79
C VAL A 96 -5.08 17.96 10.97
N ASP A 97 -5.30 19.28 11.03
CA ASP A 97 -4.96 20.13 12.20
C ASP A 97 -5.64 19.71 13.52
N ALA A 98 -6.81 19.05 13.50
CA ALA A 98 -7.44 18.56 14.73
C ALA A 98 -6.91 17.18 15.16
N LEU A 99 -6.32 16.42 14.23
CA LEU A 99 -5.61 15.17 14.53
C LEU A 99 -4.19 15.42 15.06
N LEU A 100 -3.64 16.61 14.82
CA LEU A 100 -2.25 16.99 15.13
C LEU A 100 -2.12 17.93 16.33
N LEU A 101 -3.16 18.09 17.15
CA LEU A 101 -3.01 18.76 18.43
C LEU A 101 -2.03 17.94 19.29
N ASP A 102 -0.80 18.48 19.41
CA ASP A 102 0.17 18.29 20.50
C ASP A 102 1.37 17.32 20.31
N ARG A 103 1.84 16.99 19.09
CA ARG A 103 3.08 16.18 18.92
C ARG A 103 4.01 16.60 17.77
N ASP A 104 4.67 17.74 17.93
CA ASP A 104 5.58 18.35 16.94
C ASP A 104 6.93 17.62 16.68
N ILE A 105 7.20 16.38 17.17
CA ILE A 105 8.60 15.84 17.16
C ILE A 105 8.83 14.40 16.62
N GLU A 106 7.81 13.59 16.28
CA GLU A 106 8.06 12.18 15.87
C GLU A 106 7.78 11.85 14.39
N ILE A 107 7.07 12.73 13.70
CA ILE A 107 6.48 12.45 12.38
C ILE A 107 7.53 12.53 11.24
N GLU A 108 8.37 13.57 11.23
CA GLU A 108 9.44 13.70 10.22
C GLU A 108 10.50 12.59 10.32
N LYS A 109 10.80 12.17 11.55
CA LYS A 109 11.75 11.08 11.83
C LYS A 109 11.24 9.76 11.26
N ALA A 110 9.95 9.46 11.42
CA ALA A 110 9.35 8.25 10.86
C ALA A 110 9.51 8.16 9.33
N GLY A 111 9.45 9.28 8.62
CA GLY A 111 9.64 9.29 7.15
C GLY A 111 11.03 9.04 6.68
N THR A 112 11.97 9.63 7.38
CA THR A 112 13.39 9.35 7.18
C THR A 112 13.68 7.86 7.40
N ILE A 113 13.05 7.24 8.40
CA ILE A 113 13.18 5.81 8.72
C ILE A 113 12.61 4.92 7.59
N VAL A 114 11.36 5.14 7.16
CA VAL A 114 10.74 4.34 6.10
C VAL A 114 11.54 4.44 4.80
N ARG A 115 12.00 5.65 4.45
CA ARG A 115 12.87 5.87 3.29
C ARG A 115 14.17 5.08 3.39
N ARG A 116 14.83 5.07 4.56
CA ARG A 116 16.07 4.30 4.77
C ARG A 116 15.87 2.80 4.59
N VAL A 117 14.77 2.24 5.11
CA VAL A 117 14.42 0.82 4.89
C VAL A 117 14.19 0.54 3.40
N ARG A 118 13.49 1.44 2.71
CA ARG A 118 13.25 1.34 1.25
C ARG A 118 14.55 1.38 0.46
N ASP A 119 15.42 2.34 0.75
CA ASP A 119 16.67 2.53 0.04
C ASP A 119 17.63 1.37 0.27
N PHE A 120 17.68 0.84 1.49
CA PHE A 120 18.43 -0.39 1.78
C PHE A 120 17.88 -1.59 1.00
N THR A 121 16.57 -1.76 0.98
CA THR A 121 15.92 -2.84 0.24
C THR A 121 16.21 -2.74 -1.26
N LYS A 122 16.12 -1.53 -1.82
CA LYS A 122 16.48 -1.24 -3.22
C LYS A 122 17.95 -1.51 -3.49
N TYR A 123 18.85 -1.14 -2.57
CA TYR A 123 20.27 -1.43 -2.65
C TYR A 123 20.50 -2.95 -2.73
N ILE A 124 19.96 -3.74 -1.81
CA ILE A 124 20.14 -5.21 -1.82
C ILE A 124 19.56 -5.84 -3.09
N ASN A 125 18.33 -5.49 -3.46
CA ASN A 125 17.65 -6.07 -4.62
C ASN A 125 18.23 -5.63 -5.96
N GLY A 126 18.91 -4.48 -6.01
CA GLY A 126 19.49 -3.92 -7.23
C GLY A 126 20.75 -4.63 -7.74
N SER A 127 21.27 -5.67 -7.05
CA SER A 127 22.34 -6.52 -7.60
C SER A 127 22.11 -7.99 -7.23
N PRO A 128 22.19 -8.92 -8.21
CA PRO A 128 22.14 -10.35 -7.93
C PRO A 128 23.19 -10.80 -6.90
N GLN A 129 24.40 -10.22 -6.95
CA GLN A 129 25.48 -10.56 -6.04
C GLN A 129 25.17 -10.12 -4.61
N ARG A 130 24.69 -8.89 -4.42
CA ARG A 130 24.29 -8.38 -3.10
C ARG A 130 23.17 -9.21 -2.50
N LEU A 131 22.15 -9.51 -3.32
CA LEU A 131 21.04 -10.36 -2.92
C LEU A 131 21.48 -11.78 -2.53
N GLN A 132 22.43 -12.37 -3.27
CA GLN A 132 22.98 -13.67 -2.93
C GLN A 132 23.77 -13.63 -1.63
N ASN A 133 24.61 -12.62 -1.44
CA ASN A 133 25.39 -12.43 -0.21
C ASN A 133 24.46 -12.23 1.01
N PHE A 134 23.40 -11.44 0.84
CA PHE A 134 22.40 -11.22 1.89
C PHE A 134 21.68 -12.52 2.27
N ARG A 135 21.32 -13.36 1.30
CA ARG A 135 20.72 -14.68 1.58
C ARG A 135 21.67 -15.60 2.33
N LYS A 136 22.91 -15.73 1.85
CA LYS A 136 23.94 -16.54 2.54
C LYS A 136 24.13 -16.08 3.99
N LEU A 137 24.09 -14.77 4.24
CA LEU A 137 24.15 -14.24 5.59
C LEU A 137 22.90 -14.57 6.40
N ALA A 138 21.71 -14.50 5.80
CA ALA A 138 20.46 -14.90 6.45
C ALA A 138 20.50 -16.36 6.90
N ASP A 139 21.03 -17.27 6.07
CA ASP A 139 21.18 -18.69 6.37
C ASP A 139 22.04 -18.94 7.62
N VAL A 140 23.02 -18.07 7.88
CA VAL A 140 23.93 -18.16 9.03
C VAL A 140 23.37 -17.47 10.27
N VAL A 141 22.78 -16.28 10.11
CA VAL A 141 22.38 -15.41 11.23
C VAL A 141 21.00 -15.74 11.76
N ALA A 142 20.11 -16.25 10.91
CA ALA A 142 18.71 -16.50 11.26
C ALA A 142 18.13 -17.64 10.41
N ALA A 143 18.45 -18.88 10.81
CA ALA A 143 18.10 -20.11 10.10
C ALA A 143 16.58 -20.29 9.89
N ASP A 144 15.75 -19.68 10.74
CA ASP A 144 14.28 -19.67 10.68
C ASP A 144 13.72 -18.78 9.56
N VAL A 145 14.51 -17.82 9.04
CA VAL A 145 14.08 -16.86 8.01
C VAL A 145 14.91 -16.91 6.72
N THR A 146 15.89 -17.81 6.63
CA THR A 146 16.72 -18.23 5.48
C THR A 146 16.07 -18.04 4.09
N ALA A 147 14.81 -18.48 3.91
CA ALA A 147 14.12 -18.42 2.61
C ALA A 147 13.48 -17.06 2.28
N LYS A 148 13.42 -16.11 3.23
CA LYS A 148 12.69 -14.85 3.10
C LYS A 148 13.60 -13.77 2.52
N LYS A 149 13.20 -13.22 1.36
CA LYS A 149 13.88 -12.06 0.73
C LYS A 149 13.33 -10.74 1.26
N LEU A 150 14.05 -9.64 1.15
CA LEU A 150 13.46 -8.32 1.38
C LEU A 150 12.34 -8.05 0.36
N VAL A 151 11.26 -7.39 0.80
CA VAL A 151 10.11 -7.05 -0.03
C VAL A 151 10.29 -5.61 -0.51
N GLN A 152 10.31 -5.41 -1.83
CA GLN A 152 10.46 -4.08 -2.41
C GLN A 152 9.17 -3.29 -2.28
N ASP A 153 9.27 -2.09 -1.70
CA ASP A 153 8.18 -1.12 -1.68
C ASP A 153 7.94 -0.51 -3.07
N VAL A 154 6.67 -0.35 -3.40
CA VAL A 154 6.14 0.28 -4.61
C VAL A 154 5.42 1.54 -4.15
N SER A 155 6.01 2.70 -4.41
CA SER A 155 5.54 3.98 -3.87
C SER A 155 4.07 4.27 -4.17
N THR A 156 3.50 3.75 -5.26
CA THR A 156 2.09 3.95 -5.60
C THR A 156 1.10 3.06 -4.83
N ARG A 157 1.58 2.16 -3.95
CA ARG A 157 0.73 1.19 -3.22
C ARG A 157 1.17 1.05 -1.76
N TRP A 158 0.39 1.63 -0.85
CA TRP A 158 0.67 1.60 0.58
C TRP A 158 0.84 0.18 1.17
N ASN A 159 0.10 -0.82 0.66
CA ASN A 159 0.22 -2.21 1.14
C ASN A 159 1.65 -2.75 0.95
N SER A 160 2.35 -2.31 -0.10
CA SER A 160 3.74 -2.72 -0.33
C SER A 160 4.71 -2.09 0.67
N THR A 161 4.38 -0.90 1.20
CA THR A 161 5.13 -0.27 2.29
C THR A 161 4.94 -1.07 3.57
N TRP A 162 3.69 -1.42 3.93
CA TRP A 162 3.42 -2.27 5.09
C TRP A 162 4.14 -3.62 5.01
N ALA A 163 4.09 -4.28 3.84
CA ALA A 163 4.77 -5.56 3.61
C ALA A 163 6.30 -5.44 3.68
N MET A 164 6.88 -4.36 3.17
CA MET A 164 8.32 -4.06 3.28
C MET A 164 8.72 -3.91 4.75
N LEU A 165 8.01 -3.10 5.53
CA LEU A 165 8.34 -2.83 6.93
C LEU A 165 8.24 -4.10 7.78
N ASN A 166 7.16 -4.87 7.63
CA ASN A 166 7.02 -6.18 8.30
C ASN A 166 8.18 -7.12 7.97
N ARG A 167 8.58 -7.18 6.69
CA ARG A 167 9.72 -8.02 6.28
C ARG A 167 11.04 -7.51 6.84
N ALA A 168 11.24 -6.19 6.92
CA ALA A 168 12.45 -5.60 7.46
C ALA A 168 12.60 -5.89 8.95
N VAL A 169 11.50 -5.79 9.72
CA VAL A 169 11.46 -6.18 11.14
C VAL A 169 11.83 -7.66 11.30
N LEU A 170 11.23 -8.55 10.51
CA LEU A 170 11.54 -9.98 10.54
C LEU A 170 13.02 -10.27 10.26
N LEU A 171 13.63 -9.53 9.34
CA LEU A 171 15.02 -9.69 8.93
C LEU A 171 16.00 -8.76 9.69
N ARG A 172 15.55 -8.08 10.75
CA ARG A 172 16.30 -7.05 11.47
C ARG A 172 17.73 -7.46 11.84
N LYS A 173 17.91 -8.67 12.36
CA LYS A 173 19.24 -9.22 12.72
C LYS A 173 20.16 -9.37 11.51
N VAL A 174 19.62 -9.88 10.41
CA VAL A 174 20.36 -10.06 9.15
C VAL A 174 20.71 -8.71 8.54
N ILE A 175 19.78 -7.74 8.57
CA ILE A 175 20.01 -6.36 8.11
C ILE A 175 21.15 -5.73 8.91
N GLY A 176 21.12 -5.82 10.24
CA GLY A 176 22.18 -5.32 11.10
C GLY A 176 23.54 -5.93 10.77
N ALA A 177 23.62 -7.27 10.74
CA ALA A 177 24.86 -7.97 10.41
C ALA A 177 25.39 -7.64 9.00
N TYR A 178 24.51 -7.45 8.02
CA TYR A 178 24.91 -7.06 6.67
C TYR A 178 25.50 -5.65 6.66
N ILE A 179 24.86 -4.71 7.36
CA ILE A 179 25.34 -3.32 7.47
C ILE A 179 26.67 -3.25 8.23
N ASP A 180 26.84 -4.07 9.28
CA ASP A 180 28.09 -4.12 10.05
C ASP A 180 29.29 -4.59 9.20
N SER A 181 29.06 -5.29 8.08
CA SER A 181 30.12 -5.74 7.17
C SER A 181 30.71 -4.67 6.25
N GLY A 182 30.08 -3.49 6.14
CA GLY A 182 30.53 -2.41 5.24
C GLY A 182 30.25 -1.02 5.82
N SER A 183 31.30 -0.20 5.99
CA SER A 183 31.18 1.12 6.62
C SER A 183 30.28 2.07 5.81
N GLU A 184 30.24 1.94 4.49
CA GLU A 184 29.39 2.72 3.59
C GLU A 184 27.89 2.41 3.72
N LEU A 185 27.54 1.29 4.36
CA LEU A 185 26.17 0.87 4.60
C LEU A 185 25.58 1.47 5.89
N ARG A 186 26.41 2.09 6.74
CA ARG A 186 25.99 2.69 8.02
C ARG A 186 24.89 3.75 7.85
N LYS A 187 24.82 4.41 6.71
CA LYS A 187 23.74 5.35 6.35
C LYS A 187 22.33 4.72 6.35
N TYR A 188 22.23 3.39 6.29
CA TYR A 188 20.98 2.65 6.37
C TYR A 188 20.69 2.09 7.77
N ALA A 189 21.66 2.12 8.69
CA ALA A 189 21.52 1.54 10.03
C ALA A 189 20.43 2.26 10.81
N LEU A 190 19.54 1.51 11.47
CA LEU A 190 18.49 2.01 12.36
C LEU A 190 18.84 1.75 13.82
N GLU A 191 18.67 2.77 14.66
CA GLU A 191 18.80 2.66 16.11
C GLU A 191 17.59 1.94 16.73
N GLU A 192 17.72 1.47 17.99
CA GLU A 192 16.64 0.74 18.67
C GLU A 192 15.33 1.54 18.74
N HIS A 193 15.44 2.83 19.06
CA HIS A 193 14.27 3.72 19.13
C HIS A 193 13.63 3.92 17.75
N GLU A 194 14.41 3.90 16.68
CA GLU A 194 13.90 3.99 15.30
C GLU A 194 13.21 2.70 14.87
N TRP A 195 13.70 1.53 15.30
CA TRP A 195 12.99 0.26 15.12
C TRP A 195 11.66 0.22 15.87
N ALA A 196 11.59 0.82 17.07
CA ALA A 196 10.33 0.97 17.78
C ALA A 196 9.32 1.81 16.97
N LEU A 197 9.78 2.90 16.34
CA LEU A 197 8.94 3.70 15.44
C LEU A 197 8.48 2.89 14.20
N VAL A 198 9.33 2.03 13.62
CA VAL A 198 8.91 1.12 12.53
C VAL A 198 7.74 0.24 12.97
N HIS A 199 7.78 -0.30 14.20
CA HIS A 199 6.68 -1.10 14.74
C HIS A 199 5.39 -0.29 14.90
N GLU A 200 5.46 0.96 15.36
CA GLU A 200 4.28 1.82 15.46
C GLU A 200 3.67 2.13 14.09
N VAL A 201 4.49 2.34 13.05
CA VAL A 201 4.00 2.51 11.68
C VAL A 201 3.32 1.25 11.16
N ILE A 202 3.86 0.07 11.46
CA ILE A 202 3.24 -1.21 11.09
C ILE A 202 1.86 -1.34 11.74
N LYS A 203 1.75 -1.07 13.05
CA LYS A 203 0.49 -1.14 13.79
C LYS A 203 -0.55 -0.16 13.25
N LEU A 204 -0.14 1.04 12.83
CA LEU A 204 -1.04 2.02 12.24
C LEU A 204 -1.66 1.51 10.92
N LEU A 205 -0.88 0.81 10.11
CA LEU A 205 -1.26 0.33 8.79
C LEU A 205 -1.96 -1.05 8.82
N GLU A 206 -1.78 -1.83 9.88
CA GLU A 206 -2.29 -3.19 10.01
C GLU A 206 -3.82 -3.30 9.89
N PRO A 207 -4.66 -2.46 10.56
CA PRO A 207 -6.11 -2.51 10.39
C PRO A 207 -6.56 -2.22 8.94
N LEU A 208 -5.80 -1.39 8.22
CA LEU A 208 -6.08 -1.06 6.82
C LEU A 208 -5.78 -2.26 5.91
N GLU A 209 -4.78 -3.07 6.26
CA GLU A 209 -4.42 -4.30 5.53
C GLU A 209 -5.48 -5.36 5.74
N GLU A 210 -5.90 -5.58 6.99
CA GLU A 210 -6.98 -6.50 7.32
C GLU A 210 -8.28 -6.12 6.60
N ALA A 211 -8.66 -4.84 6.63
CA ALA A 211 -9.83 -4.35 5.92
C ALA A 211 -9.70 -4.55 4.41
N THR A 212 -8.52 -4.30 3.83
CA THR A 212 -8.29 -4.49 2.39
C THR A 212 -8.38 -5.95 2.00
N VAL A 213 -7.80 -6.86 2.77
CA VAL A 213 -7.88 -8.31 2.54
C VAL A 213 -9.31 -8.79 2.64
N LEU A 214 -10.06 -8.33 3.66
CA LEU A 214 -11.46 -8.66 3.86
C LEU A 214 -12.32 -8.22 2.66
N LEU A 215 -12.13 -6.99 2.18
CA LEU A 215 -12.92 -6.38 1.12
C LEU A 215 -12.55 -6.89 -0.28
N SER A 216 -11.30 -7.31 -0.48
CA SER A 216 -10.78 -7.81 -1.76
C SER A 216 -11.08 -9.30 -1.99
N SER A 217 -11.72 -9.98 -1.03
CA SER A 217 -12.10 -11.38 -1.17
C SER A 217 -13.26 -11.55 -2.16
N ALA A 218 -13.05 -12.38 -3.18
CA ALA A 218 -14.09 -12.76 -4.15
C ALA A 218 -14.88 -14.03 -3.75
N LYS A 219 -14.66 -14.56 -2.53
CA LYS A 219 -15.28 -15.80 -2.06
C LYS A 219 -16.65 -15.59 -1.40
N TYR A 220 -16.92 -14.40 -0.90
CA TYR A 220 -18.16 -14.05 -0.21
C TYR A 220 -18.53 -12.59 -0.54
N PRO A 221 -19.83 -12.23 -0.46
CA PRO A 221 -20.25 -10.84 -0.62
C PRO A 221 -19.59 -9.95 0.43
N SER A 222 -18.71 -9.02 0.01
CA SER A 222 -17.98 -8.12 0.91
C SER A 222 -18.71 -6.81 1.19
N ILE A 223 -19.78 -6.50 0.45
CA ILE A 223 -20.54 -5.24 0.60
C ILE A 223 -21.15 -5.08 2.00
N MET A 224 -21.53 -6.18 2.65
CA MET A 224 -22.05 -6.18 4.02
C MET A 224 -21.00 -5.70 5.04
N ALA A 225 -19.72 -6.02 4.81
CA ALA A 225 -18.63 -5.59 5.68
C ALA A 225 -18.30 -4.10 5.52
N ALA A 226 -18.72 -3.47 4.41
CA ALA A 226 -18.52 -2.04 4.17
C ALA A 226 -19.68 -1.17 4.70
N ALA A 227 -20.82 -1.77 5.07
CA ALA A 227 -22.06 -1.06 5.37
C ALA A 227 -22.45 -1.04 6.86
N THR A 228 -21.64 -1.61 7.77
CA THR A 228 -21.92 -1.58 9.20
C THR A 228 -21.42 -0.28 9.84
N VAL A 229 -22.27 0.76 9.81
CA VAL A 229 -22.40 1.78 10.87
C VAL A 229 -23.88 2.13 11.00
#